data_AF-A0A402SXX8-F1
#
_entry.id   AF-A0A402SXX8-F1
#
_cell.length_a   1.000
_cell.length_b   1.000
_cell.length_c   1.000
_cell.angle_alpha   90.00
_cell.angle_beta   90.00
_cell.angle_gamma   90.00
#
_symmetry.space_group_name_H-M   'P 1'
#
loop_
_entity.id
_entity.type
_entity.pdbx_description
1 polymer ?
#
loop_
_entity_poly.entity_id
_entity_poly.type
_entity_poly.pdbx_seq_one_letter_code
_entity_poly.pdbx_strand_id
1 'polypeptide(L)'
;MTVITDARNGRYNENGTISVEVCFDNNKTEDGVALYLPYTAAVHDPADYGRQLYADLVAGKYGTVTPFTVTPEMLTAARQKKHTEINAWRD
;
A
#
# COMPACT_ATOMS: atom_id res chain seq x y z
N MET A 1 -22.07 -8.23 -2.89
CA MET A 1 -20.96 -7.96 -1.96
C MET A 1 -19.71 -7.83 -2.81
N THR A 2 -19.07 -6.67 -2.83
CA THR A 2 -17.86 -6.45 -3.64
C THR A 2 -16.72 -7.25 -3.05
N VAL A 3 -16.04 -8.03 -3.89
CA VAL A 3 -14.90 -8.86 -3.48
C VAL A 3 -13.70 -8.63 -4.40
N ILE A 4 -12.51 -8.80 -3.82
CA ILE A 4 -11.26 -8.74 -4.58
C ILE A 4 -10.95 -10.14 -5.08
N THR A 5 -10.90 -10.28 -6.40
CA THR A 5 -10.69 -11.57 -7.08
C THR A 5 -9.23 -11.85 -7.37
N ASP A 6 -8.42 -10.81 -7.54
CA ASP A 6 -7.00 -10.92 -7.81
C ASP A 6 -6.24 -9.68 -7.34
N ALA A 7 -4.94 -9.83 -7.07
CA ALA A 7 -4.06 -8.73 -6.67
C ALA A 7 -2.62 -8.96 -7.14
N ARG A 8 -1.89 -7.87 -7.38
CA ARG A 8 -0.49 -7.91 -7.84
C ARG A 8 0.29 -6.67 -7.43
N ASN A 9 1.60 -6.73 -7.59
CA ASN A 9 2.51 -5.60 -7.37
C ASN A 9 2.45 -5.03 -5.93
N GLY A 10 2.20 -5.88 -4.93
CA GLY A 10 2.13 -5.48 -3.52
C GLY A 10 3.47 -4.94 -3.01
N ARG A 11 3.45 -3.78 -2.33
CA ARG A 11 4.62 -3.15 -1.69
C ARG A 11 4.24 -2.56 -0.34
N TYR A 12 5.05 -2.83 0.68
CA TYR A 12 4.88 -2.18 1.98
C TYR A 12 5.18 -0.68 1.87
N ASN A 13 4.35 0.11 2.53
CA ASN A 13 4.58 1.52 2.81
C ASN A 13 5.28 1.68 4.17
N GLU A 14 5.84 2.86 4.43
CA GLU A 14 6.55 3.16 5.69
C GLU A 14 5.72 2.87 6.95
N ASN A 15 4.40 3.08 6.88
CA ASN A 15 3.47 2.88 8.00
C ASN A 15 2.93 1.45 8.14
N GLY A 16 3.46 0.49 7.38
CA GLY A 16 3.04 -0.92 7.43
C GLY A 16 1.76 -1.25 6.66
N THR A 17 1.13 -0.28 5.98
CA THR A 17 0.10 -0.56 4.96
C THR A 17 0.74 -1.11 3.68
N ILE A 18 -0.07 -1.69 2.80
CA ILE A 18 0.42 -2.28 1.54
C ILE A 18 -0.27 -1.59 0.37
N SER A 19 0.52 -0.91 -0.47
CA SER A 19 0.08 -0.43 -1.79
C SER A 19 0.07 -1.59 -2.77
N VAL A 20 -1.02 -1.79 -3.50
CA VAL A 20 -1.23 -2.98 -4.34
C VAL A 20 -2.20 -2.66 -5.48
N GLU A 21 -2.07 -3.39 -6.59
CA GLU A 21 -3.04 -3.36 -7.68
C GLU A 21 -4.05 -4.48 -7.52
N VAL A 22 -5.35 -4.19 -7.55
CA VAL A 22 -6.42 -5.18 -7.29
C VAL A 22 -7.43 -5.24 -8.44
N CYS A 23 -7.95 -6.43 -8.70
CA CYS A 23 -9.09 -6.64 -9.58
C CYS A 23 -10.32 -6.98 -8.72
N PHE A 24 -11.30 -6.08 -8.71
CA PHE A 24 -12.61 -6.38 -8.15
C PHE A 24 -13.41 -7.30 -9.09
N ASP A 25 -14.35 -8.05 -8.51
CA ASP A 25 -15.27 -8.93 -9.22
C ASP A 25 -16.02 -8.23 -10.37
N ASN A 26 -16.45 -6.99 -10.14
CA ASN A 26 -17.21 -6.18 -11.08
C ASN A 26 -16.36 -5.26 -11.96
N ASN A 27 -15.02 -5.27 -11.81
CA ASN A 27 -14.14 -4.35 -12.54
C ASN A 27 -13.43 -5.06 -13.69
N LYS A 28 -14.18 -5.31 -14.75
CA LYS A 28 -13.73 -5.99 -15.96
C LYS A 28 -14.21 -5.24 -17.22
N THR A 29 -13.50 -5.40 -18.34
CA THR A 29 -14.00 -4.93 -19.65
C THR A 29 -15.23 -5.73 -20.07
N GLU A 30 -15.92 -5.29 -21.12
CA GLU A 30 -17.05 -6.02 -21.73
C GLU A 30 -16.65 -7.44 -22.15
N ASP A 31 -15.41 -7.62 -22.63
CA ASP A 31 -14.83 -8.91 -22.99
C ASP A 31 -14.33 -9.73 -21.77
N GLY A 32 -14.57 -9.27 -20.55
CA GLY A 32 -14.22 -9.97 -19.31
C GLY A 32 -12.77 -9.82 -18.84
N VAL A 33 -11.99 -8.92 -19.45
CA VAL A 33 -10.59 -8.68 -19.10
C VAL A 33 -10.50 -7.96 -17.76
N ALA A 34 -9.68 -8.48 -16.84
CA ALA A 34 -9.46 -7.88 -15.52
C ALA A 34 -8.90 -6.46 -15.61
N LEU A 35 -9.57 -5.51 -14.97
CA LEU A 35 -9.08 -4.14 -14.81
C LEU A 35 -8.54 -3.98 -13.39
N TYR A 36 -7.25 -3.62 -13.30
CA TYR A 36 -6.59 -3.44 -12.02
C TYR A 36 -6.66 -1.98 -11.58
N LEU A 37 -7.00 -1.77 -10.31
CA LEU A 37 -7.04 -0.46 -9.67
C LEU A 37 -6.04 -0.39 -8.53
N PRO A 38 -5.43 0.78 -8.27
CA PRO A 38 -4.61 0.97 -7.09
C PRO A 38 -5.49 0.90 -5.83
N TYR A 39 -5.00 0.18 -4.82
CA TYR A 39 -5.62 0.07 -3.50
C TYR A 39 -4.54 0.13 -2.41
N THR A 40 -4.88 0.66 -1.24
CA THR A 40 -4.01 0.63 -0.05
C THR A 40 -4.67 -0.24 1.00
N ALA A 41 -4.16 -1.45 1.19
CA ALA A 41 -4.65 -2.38 2.19
C ALA A 41 -4.02 -2.10 3.56
N ALA A 42 -4.82 -2.21 4.62
CA ALA A 42 -4.36 -2.02 5.99
C ALA A 42 -4.95 -3.09 6.92
N VAL A 43 -4.23 -3.41 8.00
CA VAL A 43 -4.75 -4.28 9.07
C VAL A 43 -6.06 -3.76 9.67
N HIS A 44 -6.22 -2.43 9.70
CA HIS A 44 -7.38 -1.72 10.22
C HIS A 44 -8.20 -1.05 9.11
N ASP A 45 -8.17 -1.60 7.90
CA ASP A 45 -8.95 -1.08 6.77
C ASP A 45 -10.45 -0.98 7.13
N PRO A 46 -11.12 0.13 6.81
CA PRO A 46 -12.54 0.30 7.10
C PRO A 46 -13.44 -0.67 6.31
N ALA A 47 -12.96 -1.19 5.18
CA ALA A 47 -13.66 -2.18 4.37
C ALA A 47 -13.26 -3.60 4.76
N ASP A 48 -14.24 -4.48 4.90
CA ASP A 48 -14.01 -5.91 5.19
C ASP A 48 -13.10 -6.58 4.17
N TYR A 49 -13.32 -6.29 2.87
CA TYR A 49 -12.48 -6.81 1.79
C TYR A 49 -11.04 -6.27 1.84
N GLY A 50 -10.83 -5.06 2.38
CA GLY A 50 -9.51 -4.47 2.52
C GLY A 50 -8.70 -5.13 3.64
N ARG A 51 -9.36 -5.45 4.76
CA ARG A 51 -8.75 -6.23 5.86
C ARG A 51 -8.39 -7.64 5.43
N GLN A 52 -9.30 -8.32 4.72
CA GLN A 52 -9.04 -9.64 4.16
C GLN A 52 -7.89 -9.61 3.16
N LEU A 53 -7.87 -8.63 2.26
CA LEU A 53 -6.78 -8.44 1.31
C LEU A 53 -5.42 -8.26 2.02
N TYR A 54 -5.37 -7.45 3.09
CA TYR A 54 -4.14 -7.27 3.86
C TYR A 54 -3.63 -8.60 4.43
N ALA A 55 -4.51 -9.37 5.07
CA ALA A 55 -4.16 -10.69 5.63
C ALA A 55 -3.66 -11.66 4.53
N ASP A 56 -4.34 -11.69 3.38
CA ASP A 56 -3.98 -12.53 2.25
C ASP A 56 -2.61 -12.14 1.63
N LEU A 57 -2.32 -10.84 1.52
CA LEU A 57 -1.03 -10.32 1.05
C LEU A 57 0.10 -10.69 2.00
N VAL A 58 -0.10 -10.50 3.31
CA VAL A 58 0.89 -10.88 4.34
C VAL A 58 1.14 -12.39 4.32
N ALA A 59 0.11 -13.20 4.09
CA ALA A 59 0.22 -14.64 3.94
C ALA A 59 0.87 -15.09 2.60
N GLY A 60 1.13 -14.15 1.68
CA GLY A 60 1.79 -14.44 0.39
C GLY A 60 0.87 -15.02 -0.68
N LYS A 61 -0.47 -14.96 -0.51
CA LYS A 61 -1.45 -15.51 -1.46
C LYS A 61 -1.28 -14.95 -2.88
N TYR A 62 -0.89 -13.68 -2.98
CA TYR A 62 -0.70 -12.94 -4.23
C TYR A 62 0.79 -12.72 -4.57
N GLY A 63 1.66 -13.57 -4.01
CA GLY A 63 3.11 -13.42 -4.09
C GLY A 63 3.69 -12.57 -2.97
N THR A 64 5.03 -12.50 -2.94
CA THR A 64 5.76 -11.77 -1.90
C THR A 64 5.55 -10.27 -2.03
N VAL A 65 5.09 -9.63 -0.95
CA VAL A 65 5.00 -8.17 -0.86
C VAL A 65 6.41 -7.59 -0.80
N THR A 66 6.71 -6.64 -1.69
CA THR A 66 8.00 -5.96 -1.70
C THR A 66 8.19 -5.20 -0.38
N PRO A 67 9.29 -5.41 0.37
CA PRO A 67 9.55 -4.66 1.59
C PRO A 67 9.74 -3.17 1.34
N PHE A 68 9.45 -2.35 2.36
CA PHE A 68 9.85 -0.96 2.38
C PHE A 68 11.30 -0.85 2.86
N THR A 69 12.15 -0.15 2.09
CA THR A 69 13.55 0.06 2.44
C THR A 69 13.82 1.54 2.60
N VAL A 70 14.24 1.94 3.80
CA VAL A 70 14.67 3.31 4.07
C VAL A 70 15.99 3.58 3.35
N THR A 71 16.04 4.66 2.55
CA THR A 71 17.26 5.06 1.85
C THR A 71 18.04 6.14 2.62
N PRO A 72 19.36 6.28 2.40
CA PRO A 72 20.15 7.38 2.97
C PRO A 72 19.61 8.78 2.61
N GLU A 73 19.04 8.94 1.41
CA GLU A 73 18.44 10.19 0.95
C GLU A 73 17.20 10.54 1.79
N MET A 74 16.35 9.56 2.08
CA MET A 74 15.18 9.78 2.97
C MET A 74 15.62 10.24 4.36
N LEU A 75 16.66 9.60 4.93
CA LEU A 75 17.20 9.98 6.23
C LEU A 75 17.77 11.41 6.21
N THR A 76 18.49 11.76 5.15
CA THR A 76 19.07 13.09 4.97
C THR A 76 17.98 14.15 4.87
N ALA A 77 16.95 13.90 4.07
CA ALA A 77 15.80 14.79 3.94
C ALA A 77 15.04 14.97 5.27
N ALA A 78 14.81 13.88 6.01
CA ALA A 78 14.15 13.92 7.32
C ALA A 78 14.95 14.73 8.36
N ARG A 79 16.28 14.54 8.40
CA ARG A 79 17.17 15.33 9.27
C ARG A 79 17.16 16.81 8.92
N GLN A 80 17.26 17.14 7.64
CA GLN A 80 17.23 18.54 7.20
C GLN A 80 15.90 19.21 7.55
N LYS A 81 14.77 18.52 7.32
CA LYS A 81 13.43 19.02 7.68
C LYS A 81 13.35 19.34 9.17
N LYS A 82 13.81 18.42 10.03
CA LYS A 82 13.80 18.63 11.49
C LYS A 82 14.77 19.73 11.92
N HIS A 83 15.93 19.85 11.28
CA HIS A 83 16.86 20.94 11.56
C HIS A 83 16.26 22.31 11.24
N THR A 84 15.62 22.44 10.07
CA THR A 84 14.92 23.67 9.67
C THR A 84 13.77 24.01 10.62
N GLU A 85 12.97 23.02 11.03
CA GLU A 85 11.88 23.20 12.01
C GLU A 85 12.40 23.73 13.36
N ILE A 86 13.49 23.16 13.87
CA ILE A 86 14.12 23.60 15.14
C ILE A 86 14.64 25.03 15.04
N ASN A 87 15.28 25.41 13.94
CA ASN A 87 15.80 26.76 13.76
C ASN A 87 14.65 27.78 13.69
N ALA A 88 13.57 27.45 12.99
CA ALA A 88 12.39 28.31 12.91
C ALA A 88 11.69 28.54 14.27
N TRP A 89 11.86 27.65 15.25
CA TRP A 89 11.35 27.86 16.62
C TRP A 89 12.24 28.73 17.49
N ARG A 90 13.50 28.95 17.09
CA ARG A 90 14.50 29.71 17.86
C ARG A 90 14.58 31.17 17.44
N ASP A 91 14.09 31.49 16.24
CA ASP A 91 13.95 32.85 15.69
C ASP A 91 12.65 33.50 16.19
#